data_AF-A0A4Z1BZV2-F1
#
_entry.id   AF-A0A4Z1BZV2-F1
#
_cell.length_a   1.000
_cell.length_b   1.000
_cell.length_c   1.000
_cell.angle_alpha   90.00
_cell.angle_beta   90.00
_cell.angle_gamma   90.00
#
_symmetry.space_group_name_H-M   'P 1'
#
loop_
_entity.id
_entity.type
_entity.pdbx_description
1 polymer ?
#
loop_
_entity_poly.entity_id
_entity_poly.type
_entity_poly.pdbx_seq_one_letter_code
_entity_poly.pdbx_strand_id
1 'polypeptide(L)'
;MKSEAADTVAAEGTQQEWEWLATIEDAINSTFDPIADAVASVIFYAPTIGGVTFPLIVLWLVVAAIVFTIYFKGIQFRSWRTSMDLVRGKFSRASDPGEVTHFQALSSAVSGTVGLGNIAGVGAAVTLGGPGATFWMIIAGLFGMCTKFVECTLGVKYREVHEDGSVTGGPFRYLPVAFERFGSGVSRALTIIFAVALFLFGAVGGNMFQANQTFAQAQEVTGGEDGFLGSSGSALIFGIVLAMLVGAVIIGGITSIARVTSRLVPVMAILYLGTCLLVILGNIPNIPGAIGTIITGAFNPEGVAGGALGVLIIGFQRAAFSNEAGVGSAPIAHSAVKTKHPVSEGFVALLEPFIDTVVICTMTALTIVIADSAYYSEQREIVAGGGPTPDGVVVTSRAFETFLPQFPVILAIAVALFAFSTLITWSYYTMKAWTELFGRSKRSEATFKIVFCLFTVVGSVMTFTSVLTFADSMLFVCAIVNLLACYILLPKVREELRSFREGRRTGAIKEVPVEERATT
;
A
#
# COMPACT_ATOMS: atom_id res chain seq x y z
N MET A 1 19.53 47.26 -17.81
CA MET A 1 21.00 47.08 -17.73
C MET A 1 21.56 46.78 -16.34
N LYS A 2 21.43 47.61 -15.28
CA LYS A 2 21.92 47.22 -13.93
C LYS A 2 20.99 46.30 -13.12
N SER A 3 19.68 46.25 -13.40
CA SER A 3 18.77 45.28 -12.75
C SER A 3 18.71 43.94 -13.50
N GLU A 4 18.70 43.93 -14.84
CA GLU A 4 18.78 42.67 -15.62
C GLU A 4 20.03 41.84 -15.31
N ALA A 5 21.17 42.49 -15.04
CA ALA A 5 22.42 41.81 -14.66
C ALA A 5 22.40 41.28 -13.21
N ALA A 6 21.53 41.81 -12.34
CA ALA A 6 21.36 41.31 -10.98
C ALA A 6 20.35 40.14 -10.94
N ASP A 7 19.31 40.21 -11.78
CA ASP A 7 18.30 39.14 -11.93
C ASP A 7 18.88 37.91 -12.66
N THR A 8 19.80 38.09 -13.62
CA THR A 8 20.53 36.96 -14.24
C THR A 8 21.53 36.31 -13.29
N VAL A 9 22.23 37.07 -12.45
CA VAL A 9 23.16 36.51 -11.45
C VAL A 9 22.42 35.82 -10.30
N ALA A 10 21.23 36.29 -9.92
CA ALA A 10 20.37 35.62 -8.94
C ALA A 10 19.75 34.32 -9.50
N ALA A 11 19.31 34.33 -10.78
CA ALA A 11 18.79 33.14 -11.46
C ALA A 11 19.88 32.09 -11.73
N GLU A 12 21.07 32.50 -12.17
CA GLU A 12 22.25 31.63 -12.33
C GLU A 12 22.73 31.08 -10.97
N GLY A 13 22.67 31.89 -9.90
CA GLY A 13 23.02 31.47 -8.54
C GLY A 13 22.10 30.38 -7.98
N THR A 14 20.79 30.46 -8.23
CA THR A 14 19.82 29.44 -7.81
C THR A 14 19.89 28.14 -8.63
N GLN A 15 20.29 28.24 -9.91
CA GLN A 15 20.44 27.07 -10.79
C GLN A 15 21.75 26.32 -10.49
N GLN A 16 22.80 27.02 -10.06
CA GLN A 16 24.09 26.46 -9.67
C GLN A 16 24.11 25.86 -8.24
N GLU A 17 23.25 26.34 -7.32
CA GLU A 17 23.21 25.89 -5.92
C GLU A 17 22.78 24.42 -5.72
N TRP A 18 22.19 23.78 -6.73
CA TRP A 18 21.63 22.43 -6.63
C TRP A 18 22.06 21.47 -7.75
N GLU A 19 23.01 21.85 -8.62
CA GLU A 19 23.59 20.95 -9.63
C GLU A 19 24.18 19.67 -9.01
N TRP A 20 24.65 19.75 -7.76
CA TRP A 20 25.15 18.60 -7.02
C TRP A 20 24.05 17.59 -6.67
N LEU A 21 22.79 18.02 -6.45
CA LEU A 21 21.66 17.11 -6.25
C LEU A 21 21.33 16.37 -7.54
N ALA A 22 21.26 17.09 -8.66
CA ALA A 22 21.08 16.48 -9.97
C ALA A 22 22.21 15.49 -10.30
N THR A 23 23.46 15.85 -9.98
CA THR A 23 24.61 14.96 -10.15
C THR A 23 24.52 13.70 -9.27
N ILE A 24 24.07 13.83 -8.02
CA ILE A 24 23.83 12.68 -7.13
C ILE A 24 22.69 11.82 -7.66
N GLU A 25 21.61 12.43 -8.14
CA GLU A 25 20.47 11.75 -8.73
C GLU A 25 20.87 10.95 -9.98
N ASP A 26 21.62 11.57 -10.90
CA ASP A 26 22.16 10.90 -12.09
C ASP A 26 23.11 9.75 -11.72
N ALA A 27 23.96 9.94 -10.70
CA ALA A 27 24.85 8.89 -10.22
C ALA A 27 24.09 7.71 -9.60
N ILE A 28 23.01 7.99 -8.85
CA ILE A 28 22.15 6.96 -8.28
C ILE A 28 21.40 6.24 -9.39
N ASN A 29 20.73 6.96 -10.29
CA ASN A 29 19.96 6.36 -11.39
C ASN A 29 20.86 5.52 -12.30
N SER A 30 21.99 6.06 -12.77
CA SER A 30 22.92 5.29 -13.62
C SER A 30 23.47 4.01 -12.97
N THR A 31 23.56 3.96 -11.63
CA THR A 31 23.97 2.76 -10.89
C THR A 31 22.81 1.79 -10.67
N PHE A 32 21.61 2.30 -10.39
CA PHE A 32 20.43 1.50 -10.04
C PHE A 32 19.67 1.02 -11.26
N ASP A 33 19.61 1.77 -12.35
CA ASP A 33 18.83 1.45 -13.56
C ASP A 33 19.17 0.05 -14.10
N PRO A 34 20.45 -0.35 -14.28
CA PRO A 34 20.76 -1.68 -14.81
C PRO A 34 20.29 -2.81 -13.86
N ILE A 35 20.33 -2.56 -12.56
CA ILE A 35 19.88 -3.52 -11.53
C ILE A 35 18.36 -3.58 -11.51
N ALA A 36 17.71 -2.43 -11.57
CA ALA A 36 16.27 -2.27 -11.61
C ALA A 36 15.68 -3.00 -12.81
N ASP A 37 16.23 -2.76 -14.00
CA ASP A 37 15.83 -3.39 -15.25
C ASP A 37 16.05 -4.90 -15.22
N ALA A 38 17.20 -5.35 -14.71
CA ALA A 38 17.49 -6.77 -14.59
C ALA A 38 16.48 -7.48 -13.69
N VAL A 39 16.17 -6.92 -12.52
CA VAL A 39 15.18 -7.52 -11.60
C VAL A 39 13.77 -7.42 -12.19
N ALA A 40 13.38 -6.26 -12.72
CA ALA A 40 12.07 -6.04 -13.30
C ALA A 40 11.81 -7.00 -14.47
N SER A 41 12.82 -7.25 -15.33
CA SER A 41 12.69 -8.18 -16.45
C SER A 41 12.40 -9.61 -16.02
N VAL A 42 12.89 -10.02 -14.85
CA VAL A 42 12.64 -11.36 -14.28
C VAL A 42 11.28 -11.40 -13.58
N ILE A 43 10.99 -10.43 -12.73
CA ILE A 43 9.77 -10.40 -11.90
C ILE A 43 8.53 -10.15 -12.74
N PHE A 44 8.61 -9.23 -13.69
CA PHE A 44 7.54 -8.92 -14.64
C PHE A 44 7.67 -9.70 -15.94
N TYR A 45 8.44 -10.78 -15.95
CA TYR A 45 8.54 -11.65 -17.11
C TYR A 45 7.14 -12.07 -17.57
N ALA A 46 6.84 -11.73 -18.82
CA ALA A 46 5.53 -11.91 -19.43
C ALA A 46 5.67 -12.75 -20.70
N PRO A 47 5.59 -14.08 -20.60
CA PRO A 47 5.64 -14.93 -21.77
C PRO A 47 4.40 -14.69 -22.65
N THR A 48 4.59 -14.78 -23.96
CA THR A 48 3.49 -14.78 -24.93
C THR A 48 2.99 -16.21 -25.13
N ILE A 49 1.82 -16.52 -24.57
CA ILE A 49 1.18 -17.83 -24.69
C ILE A 49 -0.09 -17.66 -25.53
N GLY A 50 -0.11 -18.22 -26.74
CA GLY A 50 -1.28 -18.14 -27.63
C GLY A 50 -1.60 -16.72 -28.14
N GLY A 51 -0.58 -15.90 -28.37
CA GLY A 51 -0.74 -14.50 -28.81
C GLY A 51 -1.02 -13.50 -27.69
N VAL A 52 -0.98 -13.97 -26.44
CA VAL A 52 -1.33 -13.23 -25.23
C VAL A 52 -0.09 -13.10 -24.34
N THR A 53 0.35 -11.87 -24.08
CA THR A 53 1.46 -11.55 -23.16
C THR A 53 0.90 -11.34 -21.76
N PHE A 54 1.36 -12.13 -20.79
CA PHE A 54 0.82 -12.08 -19.42
C PHE A 54 1.92 -12.17 -18.36
N PRO A 55 2.11 -11.17 -17.48
CA PRO A 55 3.11 -11.22 -16.42
C PRO A 55 2.87 -12.39 -15.48
N LEU A 56 3.87 -13.27 -15.31
CA LEU A 56 3.74 -14.47 -14.48
C LEU A 56 3.42 -14.15 -13.02
N ILE A 57 3.94 -13.04 -12.50
CA ILE A 57 3.65 -12.60 -11.14
C ILE A 57 2.17 -12.25 -10.93
N VAL A 58 1.54 -11.60 -11.90
CA VAL A 58 0.12 -11.28 -11.85
C VAL A 58 -0.68 -12.59 -11.86
N LEU A 59 -0.25 -13.56 -12.67
CA LEU A 59 -0.91 -14.87 -12.74
C LEU A 59 -0.80 -15.58 -11.39
N TRP A 60 0.38 -15.51 -10.78
CA TRP A 60 0.65 -16.10 -9.48
C TRP A 60 -0.28 -15.54 -8.38
N LEU A 61 -0.47 -14.22 -8.34
CA LEU A 61 -1.39 -13.55 -7.42
C LEU A 61 -2.85 -13.94 -7.66
N VAL A 62 -3.30 -13.91 -8.93
CA VAL A 62 -4.66 -14.26 -9.34
C VAL A 62 -4.97 -15.71 -8.96
N VAL A 63 -4.08 -16.64 -9.30
CA VAL A 63 -4.24 -18.07 -9.02
C VAL A 63 -4.30 -18.31 -7.52
N ALA A 64 -3.43 -17.67 -6.72
CA ALA A 64 -3.50 -17.76 -5.26
C ALA A 64 -4.84 -17.28 -4.71
N ALA A 65 -5.29 -16.10 -5.13
CA ALA A 65 -6.52 -15.52 -4.64
C ALA A 65 -7.76 -16.38 -5.00
N ILE A 66 -7.79 -16.95 -6.20
CA ILE A 66 -8.83 -17.89 -6.64
C ILE A 66 -8.77 -19.19 -5.83
N VAL A 67 -7.60 -19.82 -5.72
CA VAL A 67 -7.44 -21.09 -4.99
C VAL A 67 -7.85 -20.93 -3.53
N PHE A 68 -7.40 -19.88 -2.85
CA PHE A 68 -7.79 -19.62 -1.47
C PHE A 68 -9.30 -19.37 -1.34
N THR A 69 -9.86 -18.57 -2.25
CA THR A 69 -11.32 -18.31 -2.26
C THR A 69 -12.13 -19.59 -2.41
N ILE A 70 -11.75 -20.48 -3.35
CA ILE A 70 -12.43 -21.77 -3.55
C ILE A 70 -12.23 -22.67 -2.32
N TYR A 71 -11.00 -22.78 -1.83
CA TYR A 71 -10.64 -23.66 -0.70
C TYR A 71 -11.39 -23.30 0.58
N PHE A 72 -11.56 -21.99 0.86
CA PHE A 72 -12.34 -21.49 2.00
C PHE A 72 -13.82 -21.23 1.66
N LYS A 73 -14.27 -21.63 0.46
CA LYS A 73 -15.66 -21.58 -0.02
C LYS A 73 -16.25 -20.16 -0.01
N GLY A 74 -15.52 -19.16 -0.49
CA GLY A 74 -15.97 -17.77 -0.51
C GLY A 74 -16.17 -17.22 0.90
N ILE A 75 -15.17 -17.34 1.77
CA ILE A 75 -15.27 -16.92 3.17
C ILE A 75 -15.46 -15.41 3.32
N GLN A 76 -14.89 -14.62 2.39
CA GLN A 76 -14.97 -13.17 2.35
C GLN A 76 -16.42 -12.66 2.25
N PHE A 77 -17.28 -13.38 1.52
CA PHE A 77 -18.69 -13.01 1.34
C PHE A 77 -19.60 -13.46 2.49
N ARG A 78 -19.14 -14.39 3.32
CA ARG A 78 -19.98 -15.05 4.35
C ARG A 78 -19.65 -14.64 5.78
N SER A 79 -18.54 -13.91 5.99
CA SER A 79 -17.98 -13.71 7.33
C SER A 79 -18.01 -12.27 7.83
N TRP A 80 -18.69 -11.37 7.10
CA TRP A 80 -18.80 -9.95 7.43
C TRP A 80 -19.18 -9.69 8.91
N ARG A 81 -20.23 -10.37 9.41
CA ARG A 81 -20.66 -10.21 10.81
C ARG A 81 -19.57 -10.62 11.80
N THR A 82 -18.90 -11.74 11.54
CA THR A 82 -17.80 -12.24 12.39
C THR A 82 -16.64 -11.24 12.40
N SER A 83 -16.25 -10.72 11.24
CA SER A 83 -15.19 -9.70 11.12
C SER A 83 -15.54 -8.45 11.93
N MET A 84 -16.76 -7.93 11.80
CA MET A 84 -17.20 -6.74 12.55
C MET A 84 -17.28 -6.98 14.06
N ASP A 85 -17.74 -8.15 14.50
CA ASP A 85 -17.77 -8.50 15.92
C ASP A 85 -16.35 -8.59 16.52
N LEU A 86 -15.39 -9.10 15.75
CA LEU A 86 -13.98 -9.19 16.14
C LEU A 86 -13.31 -7.82 16.20
N VAL A 87 -13.54 -6.95 15.21
CA VAL A 87 -13.06 -5.56 15.22
C VAL A 87 -13.56 -4.81 16.45
N ARG A 88 -14.81 -5.05 16.86
CA ARG A 88 -15.40 -4.49 18.09
C ARG A 88 -14.86 -5.11 19.40
N GLY A 89 -13.88 -6.00 19.32
CA GLY A 89 -13.22 -6.62 20.47
C GLY A 89 -14.08 -7.65 21.20
N LYS A 90 -15.22 -8.10 20.64
CA LYS A 90 -16.18 -8.95 21.37
C LYS A 90 -15.63 -10.29 21.83
N PHE A 91 -14.55 -10.78 21.22
CA PHE A 91 -13.99 -12.11 21.51
C PHE A 91 -12.55 -12.06 22.04
N SER A 92 -12.06 -10.88 22.44
CA SER A 92 -10.66 -10.71 22.86
C SER A 92 -10.57 -9.89 24.14
N ARG A 93 -9.78 -10.39 25.08
CA ARG A 93 -9.56 -9.77 26.40
C ARG A 93 -8.37 -8.83 26.39
N ALA A 94 -8.41 -7.81 27.24
CA ALA A 94 -7.25 -6.94 27.46
C ALA A 94 -6.01 -7.70 27.95
N SER A 95 -6.22 -8.85 28.61
CA SER A 95 -5.18 -9.78 29.10
C SER A 95 -4.70 -10.80 28.08
N ASP A 96 -5.29 -10.87 26.88
CA ASP A 96 -4.83 -11.80 25.85
C ASP A 96 -3.46 -11.36 25.30
N PRO A 97 -2.61 -12.32 24.87
CA PRO A 97 -1.25 -12.00 24.41
C PRO A 97 -1.28 -11.13 23.17
N GLY A 98 -0.45 -10.08 23.17
CA GLY A 98 -0.34 -9.10 22.10
C GLY A 98 -0.21 -7.66 22.63
N GLU A 99 0.03 -6.74 21.72
CA GLU A 99 0.31 -5.33 22.00
C GLU A 99 -0.90 -4.43 21.70
N VAL A 100 -1.68 -4.76 20.65
CA VAL A 100 -2.72 -3.88 20.10
C VAL A 100 -4.08 -4.58 19.96
N THR A 101 -5.17 -3.81 19.95
CA THR A 101 -6.52 -4.36 19.73
C THR A 101 -6.75 -4.77 18.26
N HIS A 102 -7.82 -5.53 17.97
CA HIS A 102 -8.21 -5.87 16.60
C HIS A 102 -8.42 -4.64 15.72
N PHE A 103 -9.13 -3.62 16.23
CA PHE A 103 -9.36 -2.38 15.50
C PHE A 103 -8.06 -1.63 15.24
N GLN A 104 -7.14 -1.62 16.20
CA GLN A 104 -5.82 -1.01 16.03
C GLN A 104 -4.93 -1.75 15.04
N ALA A 105 -4.93 -3.09 15.08
CA ALA A 105 -4.21 -3.91 14.10
C ALA A 105 -4.74 -3.65 12.69
N LEU A 106 -6.07 -3.69 12.52
CA LEU A 106 -6.74 -3.36 11.26
C LEU A 106 -6.41 -1.93 10.82
N SER A 107 -6.53 -0.95 11.71
CA SER A 107 -6.26 0.46 11.35
C SER A 107 -4.81 0.66 10.93
N SER A 108 -3.85 0.06 11.62
CA SER A 108 -2.44 0.12 11.23
C SER A 108 -2.18 -0.58 9.90
N ALA A 109 -2.82 -1.72 9.64
CA ALA A 109 -2.67 -2.42 8.36
C ALA A 109 -3.29 -1.61 7.21
N VAL A 110 -4.50 -1.11 7.41
CA VAL A 110 -5.22 -0.24 6.47
C VAL A 110 -4.46 1.07 6.23
N SER A 111 -3.80 1.68 7.21
CA SER A 111 -2.96 2.87 6.92
C SER A 111 -1.71 2.55 6.09
N GLY A 112 -1.21 1.31 6.16
CA GLY A 112 -0.09 0.86 5.34
C GLY A 112 -0.47 0.63 3.88
N THR A 113 -1.71 0.19 3.62
CA THR A 113 -2.21 -0.09 2.26
C THR A 113 -2.94 1.11 1.66
N VAL A 114 -3.78 1.77 2.47
CA VAL A 114 -4.51 2.95 2.06
C VAL A 114 -3.59 4.17 2.16
N GLY A 115 -3.00 4.51 1.03
CA GLY A 115 -2.02 5.56 0.88
C GLY A 115 -2.14 6.28 -0.45
N LEU A 116 -1.03 6.84 -0.92
CA LEU A 116 -0.95 7.42 -2.26
C LEU A 116 -1.20 6.41 -3.39
N GLY A 117 -1.03 5.10 -3.15
CA GLY A 117 -1.38 4.06 -4.12
C GLY A 117 -2.86 4.09 -4.54
N ASN A 118 -3.77 4.45 -3.64
CA ASN A 118 -5.21 4.52 -3.91
C ASN A 118 -5.65 5.79 -4.64
N ILE A 119 -4.80 6.81 -4.61
CA ILE A 119 -5.07 8.12 -5.21
C ILE A 119 -4.26 8.21 -6.50
N ALA A 120 -2.93 8.29 -6.37
CA ALA A 120 -2.00 8.36 -7.49
C ALA A 120 -1.99 7.08 -8.32
N GLY A 121 -1.91 5.91 -7.67
CA GLY A 121 -1.88 4.64 -8.40
C GLY A 121 -3.16 4.39 -9.20
N VAL A 122 -4.33 4.77 -8.68
CA VAL A 122 -5.60 4.70 -9.42
C VAL A 122 -5.64 5.69 -10.57
N GLY A 123 -5.22 6.95 -10.36
CA GLY A 123 -5.15 7.95 -11.42
C GLY A 123 -4.27 7.51 -12.59
N ALA A 124 -3.10 6.95 -12.29
CA ALA A 124 -2.23 6.34 -13.29
C ALA A 124 -2.89 5.13 -13.96
N ALA A 125 -3.56 4.26 -13.20
CA ALA A 125 -4.22 3.05 -13.73
C ALA A 125 -5.33 3.38 -14.72
N VAL A 126 -6.21 4.34 -14.40
CA VAL A 126 -7.34 4.72 -15.28
C VAL A 126 -6.90 5.56 -16.46
N THR A 127 -5.69 6.12 -16.42
CA THR A 127 -5.07 6.82 -17.55
C THR A 127 -4.41 5.80 -18.50
N LEU A 128 -3.55 4.93 -17.97
CA LEU A 128 -2.78 3.95 -18.74
C LEU A 128 -3.64 2.79 -19.26
N GLY A 129 -4.48 2.20 -18.40
CA GLY A 129 -5.35 1.08 -18.75
C GLY A 129 -6.77 1.49 -19.15
N GLY A 130 -7.05 2.79 -19.15
CA GLY A 130 -8.40 3.31 -19.30
C GLY A 130 -9.32 2.99 -18.10
N PRO A 131 -10.58 3.46 -18.12
CA PRO A 131 -11.56 3.22 -17.06
C PRO A 131 -11.82 1.73 -16.75
N GLY A 132 -11.57 0.86 -17.73
CA GLY A 132 -11.73 -0.59 -17.57
C GLY A 132 -10.84 -1.23 -16.52
N ALA A 133 -9.68 -0.61 -16.23
CA ALA A 133 -8.76 -1.12 -15.22
C ALA A 133 -9.44 -1.20 -13.84
N THR A 134 -10.34 -0.26 -13.54
CA THR A 134 -11.10 -0.20 -12.29
C THR A 134 -11.94 -1.45 -12.05
N PHE A 135 -12.57 -2.00 -13.09
CA PHE A 135 -13.34 -3.25 -12.96
C PHE A 135 -12.45 -4.38 -12.46
N TRP A 136 -11.28 -4.56 -13.08
CA TRP A 136 -10.35 -5.61 -12.69
C TRP A 136 -9.70 -5.35 -11.33
N MET A 137 -9.50 -4.08 -10.95
CA MET A 137 -9.08 -3.72 -9.59
C MET A 137 -10.09 -4.18 -8.54
N ILE A 138 -11.38 -3.94 -8.77
CA ILE A 138 -12.46 -4.39 -7.87
C ILE A 138 -12.43 -5.92 -7.72
N ILE A 139 -12.36 -6.64 -8.84
CA ILE A 139 -12.31 -8.10 -8.83
C ILE A 139 -11.08 -8.61 -8.08
N ALA A 140 -9.90 -8.03 -8.34
CA ALA A 140 -8.66 -8.36 -7.65
C ALA A 140 -8.76 -8.10 -6.13
N GLY A 141 -9.35 -6.97 -5.72
CA GLY A 141 -9.58 -6.65 -4.31
C GLY A 141 -10.50 -7.67 -3.61
N LEU A 142 -11.61 -8.05 -4.24
CA LEU A 142 -12.56 -9.03 -3.70
C LEU A 142 -11.95 -10.42 -3.51
N PHE A 143 -11.10 -10.86 -4.45
CA PHE A 143 -10.36 -12.11 -4.30
C PHE A 143 -9.20 -11.98 -3.30
N GLY A 144 -8.51 -10.83 -3.28
CA GLY A 144 -7.42 -10.50 -2.38
C GLY A 144 -7.81 -10.56 -0.90
N MET A 145 -9.08 -10.31 -0.56
CA MET A 145 -9.62 -10.51 0.80
C MET A 145 -9.27 -11.91 1.33
N CYS A 146 -9.48 -12.96 0.52
CA CYS A 146 -9.22 -14.31 0.97
C CYS A 146 -7.72 -14.63 1.09
N THR A 147 -6.88 -13.96 0.30
CA THR A 147 -5.42 -14.05 0.45
C THR A 147 -4.98 -13.47 1.79
N LYS A 148 -5.40 -12.25 2.12
CA LYS A 148 -5.13 -11.62 3.42
C LYS A 148 -5.64 -12.46 4.60
N PHE A 149 -6.81 -13.08 4.45
CA PHE A 149 -7.33 -14.02 5.45
C PHE A 149 -6.33 -15.13 5.79
N VAL A 150 -5.67 -15.71 4.78
CA VAL A 150 -4.66 -16.78 4.97
C VAL A 150 -3.41 -16.22 5.62
N GLU A 151 -2.86 -15.14 5.05
CA GLU A 151 -1.61 -14.53 5.49
C GLU A 151 -1.67 -14.09 6.95
N CYS A 152 -2.72 -13.34 7.33
CA CYS A 152 -2.85 -12.80 8.69
C CYS A 152 -3.18 -13.88 9.72
N THR A 153 -3.89 -14.95 9.32
CA THR A 153 -4.06 -16.14 10.19
C THR A 153 -2.71 -16.79 10.50
N LEU A 154 -1.87 -17.00 9.49
CA LEU A 154 -0.54 -17.58 9.66
C LEU A 154 0.37 -16.66 10.47
N GLY A 155 0.31 -15.35 10.23
CA GLY A 155 1.11 -14.35 10.92
C GLY A 155 0.91 -14.37 12.43
N VAL A 156 -0.33 -14.61 12.89
CA VAL A 156 -0.65 -14.73 14.32
C VAL A 156 -0.37 -16.14 14.84
N LYS A 157 -0.63 -17.18 14.05
CA LYS A 157 -0.44 -18.58 14.47
C LYS A 157 1.01 -18.87 14.86
N TYR A 158 1.95 -18.31 14.10
CA TYR A 158 3.38 -18.57 14.26
C TYR A 158 4.15 -17.43 14.93
N ARG A 159 3.46 -16.39 15.42
CA ARG A 159 4.13 -15.27 16.08
C ARG A 159 4.87 -15.71 17.34
N GLU A 160 5.91 -14.96 17.65
CA GLU A 160 6.70 -15.05 18.87
C GLU A 160 6.39 -13.84 19.75
N VAL A 161 6.04 -14.08 21.01
CA VAL A 161 5.89 -13.03 22.03
C VAL A 161 7.15 -13.05 22.89
N HIS A 162 7.84 -11.92 22.92
CA HIS A 162 9.14 -11.77 23.58
C HIS A 162 9.00 -11.49 25.07
N GLU A 163 10.08 -11.65 25.83
CA GLU A 163 10.10 -11.38 27.28
C GLU A 163 9.75 -9.93 27.64
N ASP A 164 10.06 -8.98 26.76
CA ASP A 164 9.71 -7.57 26.91
C ASP A 164 8.25 -7.25 26.50
N GLY A 165 7.48 -8.27 26.12
CA GLY A 165 6.08 -8.17 25.70
C GLY A 165 5.88 -7.77 24.24
N SER A 166 6.94 -7.42 23.51
CA SER A 166 6.85 -7.14 22.09
C SER A 166 6.58 -8.40 21.28
N VAL A 167 6.04 -8.26 20.07
CA VAL A 167 5.69 -9.38 19.20
C VAL A 167 6.46 -9.33 17.89
N THR A 168 6.95 -10.49 17.44
CA THR A 168 7.43 -10.67 16.06
C THR A 168 6.63 -11.78 15.40
N GLY A 169 6.01 -11.50 14.26
CA GLY A 169 5.27 -12.49 13.49
C GLY A 169 5.28 -12.21 12.00
N GLY A 170 4.27 -12.72 11.31
CA GLY A 170 4.22 -12.65 9.85
C GLY A 170 5.21 -13.60 9.16
N PRO A 171 5.61 -13.30 7.91
CA PRO A 171 6.50 -14.13 7.12
C PRO A 171 7.79 -14.54 7.82
N PHE A 172 8.36 -13.66 8.64
CA PHE A 172 9.58 -13.93 9.41
C PHE A 172 9.48 -15.12 10.37
N ARG A 173 8.27 -15.59 10.68
CA ARG A 173 8.05 -16.73 11.56
C ARG A 173 7.37 -17.92 10.88
N TYR A 174 6.48 -17.70 9.91
CA TYR A 174 5.90 -18.82 9.18
C TYR A 174 6.71 -19.29 7.96
N LEU A 175 7.60 -18.47 7.38
CA LEU A 175 8.51 -18.93 6.32
C LEU A 175 9.43 -20.03 6.85
N PRO A 176 10.07 -19.89 8.03
CA PRO A 176 10.90 -20.95 8.56
C PRO A 176 10.16 -22.29 8.73
N VAL A 177 8.90 -22.22 9.18
CA VAL A 177 8.04 -23.40 9.38
C VAL A 177 7.58 -24.00 8.05
N ALA A 178 7.19 -23.18 7.07
CA ALA A 178 6.74 -23.65 5.77
C ALA A 178 7.85 -24.42 5.02
N PHE A 179 9.09 -23.95 5.16
CA PHE A 179 10.22 -24.47 4.41
C PHE A 179 11.16 -25.38 5.21
N GLU A 180 10.85 -25.67 6.47
CA GLU A 180 11.67 -26.52 7.36
C GLU A 180 12.02 -27.87 6.72
N ARG A 181 11.03 -28.51 6.08
CA ARG A 181 11.21 -29.82 5.42
C ARG A 181 12.19 -29.82 4.24
N PHE A 182 12.53 -28.64 3.69
CA PHE A 182 13.48 -28.50 2.59
C PHE A 182 14.90 -28.16 3.09
N GLY A 183 15.10 -28.13 4.40
CA GLY A 183 16.38 -27.85 5.05
C GLY A 183 16.49 -26.43 5.58
N SER A 184 17.24 -26.28 6.67
CA SER A 184 17.45 -25.00 7.36
C SER A 184 18.09 -23.93 6.47
N GLY A 185 18.91 -24.32 5.50
CA GLY A 185 19.51 -23.40 4.53
C GLY A 185 18.47 -22.73 3.62
N VAL A 186 17.53 -23.50 3.06
CA VAL A 186 16.47 -22.98 2.17
C VAL A 186 15.52 -22.05 2.94
N SER A 187 15.08 -22.52 4.11
CA SER A 187 14.22 -21.77 5.01
C SER A 187 14.83 -20.42 5.42
N ARG A 188 16.11 -20.42 5.80
CA ARG A 188 16.84 -19.18 6.13
C ARG A 188 17.04 -18.28 4.91
N ALA A 189 17.40 -18.83 3.76
CA ALA A 189 17.60 -18.06 2.54
C ALA A 189 16.33 -17.33 2.11
N LEU A 190 15.18 -18.01 2.08
CA LEU A 190 13.89 -17.40 1.73
C LEU A 190 13.46 -16.33 2.74
N THR A 191 13.72 -16.54 4.03
CA THR A 191 13.44 -15.52 5.06
C THR A 191 14.30 -14.27 4.88
N ILE A 192 15.59 -14.44 4.55
CA ILE A 192 16.50 -13.33 4.25
C ILE A 192 16.09 -12.60 2.96
N ILE A 193 15.77 -13.33 1.89
CA ILE A 193 15.29 -12.74 0.63
C ILE A 193 14.04 -11.90 0.89
N PHE A 194 13.09 -12.44 1.65
CA PHE A 194 11.88 -11.72 2.04
C PHE A 194 12.22 -10.46 2.85
N ALA A 195 13.11 -10.56 3.84
CA ALA A 195 13.51 -9.42 4.67
C ALA A 195 14.20 -8.31 3.86
N VAL A 196 15.12 -8.67 2.96
CA VAL A 196 15.80 -7.70 2.10
C VAL A 196 14.82 -7.03 1.16
N ALA A 197 13.97 -7.80 0.48
CA ALA A 197 12.97 -7.25 -0.45
C ALA A 197 11.97 -6.32 0.27
N LEU A 198 11.47 -6.72 1.45
CA LEU A 198 10.57 -5.88 2.24
C LEU A 198 11.27 -4.61 2.76
N PHE A 199 12.55 -4.71 3.14
CA PHE A 199 13.33 -3.55 3.55
C PHE A 199 13.49 -2.55 2.41
N LEU A 200 13.88 -3.02 1.22
CA LEU A 200 14.08 -2.18 0.04
C LEU A 200 12.78 -1.52 -0.42
N PHE A 201 11.68 -2.27 -0.50
CA PHE A 201 10.39 -1.67 -0.81
C PHE A 201 9.97 -0.66 0.25
N GLY A 202 10.12 -0.97 1.54
CA GLY A 202 9.71 -0.06 2.61
C GLY A 202 10.55 1.21 2.71
N ALA A 203 11.83 1.17 2.31
CA ALA A 203 12.68 2.35 2.20
C ALA A 203 12.25 3.25 1.02
N VAL A 204 11.90 2.65 -0.11
CA VAL A 204 11.56 3.40 -1.34
C VAL A 204 10.06 3.64 -1.46
N GLY A 205 9.26 2.61 -1.76
CA GLY A 205 7.81 2.72 -1.98
C GLY A 205 7.02 3.05 -0.71
N GLY A 206 7.39 2.44 0.42
CA GLY A 206 6.76 2.69 1.72
C GLY A 206 7.17 4.01 2.38
N ASN A 207 8.19 4.71 1.85
CA ASN A 207 8.73 5.92 2.46
C ASN A 207 9.07 7.02 1.46
N MET A 208 10.16 6.90 0.69
CA MET A 208 10.60 7.96 -0.21
C MET A 208 9.52 8.39 -1.21
N PHE A 209 8.81 7.42 -1.80
CA PHE A 209 7.67 7.67 -2.69
C PHE A 209 6.54 8.44 -1.99
N GLN A 210 6.19 8.05 -0.76
CA GLN A 210 5.13 8.71 -0.01
C GLN A 210 5.51 10.17 0.29
N ALA A 211 6.76 10.43 0.67
CA ALA A 211 7.27 11.77 0.92
C ALA A 211 7.29 12.63 -0.36
N ASN A 212 7.79 12.07 -1.47
CA ASN A 212 7.86 12.73 -2.77
C ASN A 212 6.48 13.20 -3.26
N GLN A 213 5.52 12.28 -3.32
CA GLN A 213 4.19 12.52 -3.84
C GLN A 213 3.37 13.46 -2.94
N THR A 214 3.61 13.43 -1.62
CA THR A 214 3.03 14.41 -0.71
C THR A 214 3.55 15.81 -1.01
N PHE A 215 4.85 15.95 -1.26
CA PHE A 215 5.44 17.23 -1.63
C PHE A 215 4.92 17.72 -2.99
N ALA A 216 4.86 16.85 -4.01
CA ALA A 216 4.32 17.17 -5.34
C ALA A 216 2.89 17.73 -5.24
N GLN A 217 2.01 17.07 -4.47
CA GLN A 217 0.66 17.57 -4.25
C GLN A 217 0.64 18.90 -3.47
N ALA A 218 1.51 19.08 -2.48
CA ALA A 218 1.62 20.33 -1.74
C ALA A 218 2.11 21.48 -2.63
N GLN A 219 3.06 21.22 -3.53
CA GLN A 219 3.57 22.17 -4.51
C GLN A 219 2.47 22.58 -5.49
N GLU A 220 1.74 21.60 -6.05
CA GLU A 220 0.63 21.84 -6.98
C GLU A 220 -0.42 22.81 -6.39
N VAL A 221 -0.86 22.57 -5.15
CA VAL A 221 -1.90 23.42 -4.52
C VAL A 221 -1.38 24.77 -4.00
N THR A 222 -0.06 24.99 -3.99
CA THR A 222 0.56 26.25 -3.54
C THR A 222 1.10 27.10 -4.69
N GLY A 223 0.68 26.80 -5.93
CA GLY A 223 1.00 27.57 -7.13
C GLY A 223 2.00 26.90 -8.07
N GLY A 224 2.31 25.61 -7.88
CA GLY A 224 3.22 24.86 -8.73
C GLY A 224 4.67 25.34 -8.62
N GLU A 225 5.41 25.29 -9.73
CA GLU A 225 6.82 25.69 -9.81
C GLU A 225 7.05 27.18 -9.50
N ASP A 226 6.08 28.03 -9.83
CA ASP A 226 6.11 29.47 -9.53
C ASP A 226 5.57 29.80 -8.13
N GLY A 227 5.11 28.78 -7.39
CA GLY A 227 4.44 28.90 -6.10
C GLY A 227 5.37 29.01 -4.89
N PHE A 228 4.78 29.11 -3.70
CA PHE A 228 5.52 29.20 -2.44
C PHE A 228 6.45 28.00 -2.19
N LEU A 229 6.05 26.80 -2.63
CA LEU A 229 6.83 25.57 -2.53
C LEU A 229 7.57 25.23 -3.85
N GLY A 230 7.69 26.18 -4.77
CA GLY A 230 8.33 26.00 -6.07
C GLY A 230 9.83 25.67 -6.01
N SER A 231 10.52 26.08 -4.95
CA SER A 231 11.99 25.95 -4.84
C SER A 231 12.44 24.61 -4.27
N SER A 232 13.61 24.13 -4.72
CA SER A 232 14.25 22.90 -4.20
C SER A 232 14.54 22.96 -2.70
N GLY A 233 14.82 24.16 -2.15
CA GLY A 233 14.97 24.36 -0.71
C GLY A 233 13.67 24.09 0.08
N SER A 234 12.51 24.34 -0.54
CA SER A 234 11.20 24.05 0.07
C SER A 234 10.97 22.55 0.20
N ALA A 235 11.41 21.76 -0.78
CA ALA A 235 11.34 20.30 -0.75
C ALA A 235 12.12 19.70 0.43
N LEU A 236 13.32 20.23 0.70
CA LEU A 236 14.17 19.80 1.82
C LEU A 236 13.52 20.14 3.18
N ILE A 237 13.05 21.38 3.36
CA ILE A 237 12.40 21.81 4.60
C ILE A 237 11.13 20.98 4.83
N PHE A 238 10.33 20.75 3.78
CA PHE A 238 9.15 19.91 3.83
C PHE A 238 9.48 18.50 4.31
N GLY A 239 10.52 17.88 3.72
CA GLY A 239 11.01 16.57 4.11
C GLY A 239 11.45 16.50 5.57
N ILE A 240 12.19 17.50 6.05
CA ILE A 240 12.62 17.59 7.45
C ILE A 240 11.41 17.67 8.40
N VAL A 241 10.41 18.51 8.08
CA VAL A 241 9.18 18.62 8.88
C VAL A 241 8.43 17.28 8.89
N LEU A 242 8.25 16.65 7.74
CA LEU A 242 7.59 15.36 7.63
C LEU A 242 8.33 14.27 8.41
N ALA A 243 9.66 14.22 8.30
CA ALA A 243 10.51 13.28 9.03
C ALA A 243 10.44 13.49 10.56
N MET A 244 10.36 14.73 11.04
CA MET A 244 10.16 15.01 12.47
C MET A 244 8.79 14.51 12.97
N LEU A 245 7.72 14.73 12.18
CA LEU A 245 6.38 14.22 12.52
C LEU A 245 6.34 12.69 12.55
N VAL A 246 6.96 12.04 11.55
CA VAL A 246 7.07 10.57 11.49
C VAL A 246 7.88 10.07 12.68
N GLY A 247 9.06 10.67 12.91
CA GLY A 247 9.95 10.40 14.03
C GLY A 247 9.24 10.41 15.38
N ALA A 248 8.42 11.43 15.64
CA ALA A 248 7.65 11.58 16.88
C ALA A 248 6.71 10.38 17.15
N VAL A 249 6.18 9.74 16.11
CA VAL A 249 5.29 8.58 16.24
C VAL A 249 6.07 7.28 16.37
N ILE A 250 7.06 7.05 15.49
CA ILE A 250 7.76 5.77 15.38
C ILE A 250 8.68 5.47 16.57
N ILE A 251 9.09 6.50 17.32
CA ILE A 251 9.85 6.31 18.57
C ILE A 251 9.12 5.37 19.52
N GLY A 252 7.80 5.51 19.66
CA GLY A 252 6.97 4.68 20.54
C GLY A 252 6.61 3.28 20.00
N GLY A 253 7.10 2.89 18.81
CA GLY A 253 6.85 1.56 18.25
C GLY A 253 5.38 1.31 17.87
N ILE A 254 4.99 0.04 17.78
CA ILE A 254 3.68 -0.36 17.25
C ILE A 254 2.50 0.16 18.07
N THR A 255 2.64 0.29 19.39
CA THR A 255 1.58 0.82 20.25
C THR A 255 1.30 2.31 19.99
N SER A 256 2.35 3.09 19.72
CA SER A 256 2.23 4.50 19.30
C SER A 256 1.60 4.60 17.91
N ILE A 257 2.12 3.84 16.94
CA ILE A 257 1.60 3.78 15.57
C ILE A 257 0.11 3.43 15.60
N ALA A 258 -0.27 2.34 16.26
CA ALA A 258 -1.66 1.91 16.42
C ALA A 258 -2.57 2.96 17.06
N ARG A 259 -2.07 3.73 18.03
CA ARG A 259 -2.85 4.80 18.68
C ARG A 259 -3.13 5.95 17.72
N VAL A 260 -2.16 6.29 16.87
CA VAL A 260 -2.29 7.34 15.86
C VAL A 260 -3.18 6.86 14.71
N THR A 261 -2.89 5.69 14.13
CA THR A 261 -3.61 5.14 12.98
C THR A 261 -5.09 4.87 13.31
N SER A 262 -5.41 4.35 14.49
CA SER A 262 -6.81 4.10 14.91
C SER A 262 -7.69 5.36 14.98
N ARG A 263 -7.08 6.56 15.10
CA ARG A 263 -7.80 7.84 15.03
C ARG A 263 -7.72 8.45 13.64
N LEU A 264 -6.55 8.38 13.03
CA LEU A 264 -6.26 9.04 11.76
C LEU A 264 -6.94 8.34 10.58
N VAL A 265 -6.96 7.01 10.53
CA VAL A 265 -7.53 6.22 9.43
C VAL A 265 -9.02 6.48 9.22
N PRO A 266 -9.89 6.44 10.25
CA PRO A 266 -11.29 6.79 10.07
C PRO A 266 -11.49 8.23 9.60
N VAL A 267 -10.70 9.18 10.13
CA VAL A 267 -10.80 10.60 9.78
C VAL A 267 -10.42 10.84 8.33
N MET A 268 -9.27 10.31 7.88
CA MET A 268 -8.83 10.48 6.48
C MET A 268 -9.77 9.76 5.50
N ALA A 269 -10.29 8.58 5.86
CA ALA A 269 -11.26 7.87 5.03
C ALA A 269 -12.58 8.64 4.90
N ILE A 270 -13.13 9.18 6.00
CA ILE A 270 -14.35 9.99 5.96
C ILE A 270 -14.13 11.27 5.15
N LEU A 271 -13.01 11.96 5.36
CA LEU A 271 -12.66 13.17 4.61
C LEU A 271 -12.62 12.89 3.11
N TYR A 272 -11.86 11.87 2.70
CA TYR A 272 -11.65 11.54 1.30
C TYR A 272 -12.90 10.95 0.62
N LEU A 273 -13.54 9.97 1.25
CA LEU A 273 -14.78 9.41 0.71
C LEU A 273 -15.90 10.44 0.66
N GLY A 274 -15.94 11.36 1.63
CA GLY A 274 -16.86 12.49 1.64
C GLY A 274 -16.67 13.40 0.44
N THR A 275 -15.42 13.77 0.12
CA THR A 275 -15.14 14.62 -1.05
C THR A 275 -15.37 13.90 -2.37
N CYS A 276 -14.97 12.63 -2.52
CA CYS A 276 -15.33 11.81 -3.69
C CYS A 276 -16.86 11.75 -3.86
N LEU A 277 -17.59 11.51 -2.77
CA LEU A 277 -19.05 11.42 -2.80
C LEU A 277 -19.68 12.74 -3.22
N LEU A 278 -19.14 13.89 -2.82
CA LEU A 278 -19.63 15.19 -3.28
C LEU A 278 -19.48 15.36 -4.80
N VAL A 279 -18.34 14.97 -5.38
CA VAL A 279 -18.14 15.04 -6.84
C VAL A 279 -19.10 14.08 -7.56
N ILE A 280 -19.23 12.85 -7.06
CA ILE A 280 -20.11 11.83 -7.65
C ILE A 280 -21.58 12.25 -7.56
N LEU A 281 -22.04 12.73 -6.40
CA LEU A 281 -23.42 13.18 -6.20
C LEU A 281 -23.72 14.48 -6.95
N GLY A 282 -22.71 15.35 -7.12
CA GLY A 282 -22.82 16.54 -7.96
C GLY A 282 -23.01 16.22 -9.45
N ASN A 283 -22.60 15.03 -9.87
CA ASN A 283 -22.64 14.55 -11.26
C ASN A 283 -23.51 13.29 -11.42
N ILE A 284 -24.59 13.16 -10.62
CA ILE A 284 -25.50 11.99 -10.64
C ILE A 284 -25.89 11.52 -12.05
N PRO A 285 -26.27 12.40 -13.00
CA PRO A 285 -26.66 11.96 -14.35
C PRO A 285 -25.57 11.18 -15.08
N ASN A 286 -24.29 11.42 -14.75
CA ASN A 286 -23.14 10.80 -15.39
C ASN A 286 -22.77 9.44 -14.78
N ILE A 287 -23.31 9.08 -13.61
CA ILE A 287 -22.97 7.83 -12.90
C ILE A 287 -23.24 6.58 -13.77
N PRO A 288 -24.43 6.40 -14.40
CA PRO A 288 -24.69 5.22 -15.22
C PRO A 288 -23.73 5.14 -16.43
N GLY A 289 -23.40 6.28 -17.02
CA GLY A 289 -22.45 6.37 -18.12
C GLY A 289 -21.05 5.94 -17.70
N ALA A 290 -20.54 6.47 -16.59
CA ALA A 290 -19.23 6.11 -16.05
C ALA A 290 -19.11 4.62 -15.70
N ILE A 291 -20.13 4.04 -15.06
CA ILE A 291 -20.18 2.60 -14.78
C ILE A 291 -20.20 1.81 -16.10
N GLY A 292 -20.96 2.26 -17.09
CA GLY A 292 -20.97 1.69 -18.43
C GLY A 292 -19.59 1.69 -19.08
N THR A 293 -18.86 2.82 -19.01
CA THR A 293 -17.50 2.97 -19.54
C THR A 293 -16.50 2.06 -18.82
N ILE A 294 -16.60 1.93 -17.49
CA ILE A 294 -15.76 1.01 -16.71
C ILE A 294 -16.00 -0.44 -17.15
N ILE A 295 -17.25 -0.87 -17.28
CA ILE A 295 -17.55 -2.26 -17.66
C ILE A 295 -17.15 -2.51 -19.12
N THR A 296 -17.57 -1.65 -20.05
CA THR A 296 -17.26 -1.80 -21.48
C THR A 296 -15.75 -1.72 -21.71
N GLY A 297 -15.05 -0.78 -21.09
CA GLY A 297 -13.60 -0.63 -21.21
C GLY A 297 -12.82 -1.82 -20.64
N ALA A 298 -13.39 -2.60 -19.71
CA ALA A 298 -12.73 -3.79 -19.17
C ALA A 298 -12.67 -4.95 -20.18
N PHE A 299 -13.61 -5.01 -21.12
CA PHE A 299 -13.75 -6.10 -22.09
C PHE A 299 -13.53 -5.69 -23.55
N ASN A 300 -13.73 -4.41 -23.87
CA ASN A 300 -13.54 -3.82 -25.20
C ASN A 300 -12.77 -2.48 -25.10
N PRO A 301 -11.50 -2.48 -24.65
CA PRO A 301 -10.74 -1.26 -24.56
C PRO A 301 -10.25 -0.77 -25.92
N GLU A 302 -10.49 0.50 -26.20
CA GLU A 302 -9.95 1.21 -27.35
C GLU A 302 -8.61 1.87 -26.97
N GLY A 303 -7.59 1.71 -27.83
CA GLY A 303 -6.30 2.39 -27.68
C GLY A 303 -5.37 1.87 -26.57
N VAL A 304 -5.74 0.79 -25.87
CA VAL A 304 -4.88 0.17 -24.84
C VAL A 304 -4.05 -0.97 -25.43
N ALA A 305 -2.73 -0.93 -25.25
CA ALA A 305 -1.83 -2.00 -25.67
C ALA A 305 -2.23 -3.34 -25.02
N GLY A 306 -2.33 -4.39 -25.84
CA GLY A 306 -2.76 -5.73 -25.38
C GLY A 306 -4.28 -5.90 -25.16
N GLY A 307 -5.10 -4.89 -25.51
CA GLY A 307 -6.56 -4.97 -25.48
C GLY A 307 -7.11 -5.29 -24.08
N ALA A 308 -8.21 -6.06 -24.01
CA ALA A 308 -8.88 -6.41 -22.74
C ALA A 308 -7.94 -7.06 -21.72
N LEU A 309 -6.96 -7.81 -22.20
CA LEU A 309 -5.99 -8.46 -21.35
C LEU A 309 -4.98 -7.47 -20.74
N GLY A 310 -4.52 -6.49 -21.51
CA GLY A 310 -3.65 -5.42 -21.00
C GLY A 310 -4.34 -4.66 -19.86
N VAL A 311 -5.62 -4.34 -20.03
CA VAL A 311 -6.45 -3.70 -19.00
C VAL A 311 -6.59 -4.57 -17.74
N LEU A 312 -6.79 -5.88 -17.90
CA LEU A 312 -6.81 -6.83 -16.79
C LEU A 312 -5.49 -6.82 -16.03
N ILE A 313 -4.37 -6.89 -16.74
CA ILE A 313 -3.02 -6.91 -16.14
C ILE A 313 -2.80 -5.64 -15.32
N ILE A 314 -3.07 -4.47 -15.90
CA ILE A 314 -2.94 -3.18 -15.22
C ILE A 314 -3.83 -3.15 -13.97
N GLY A 315 -5.09 -3.58 -14.08
CA GLY A 315 -6.02 -3.59 -12.96
C GLY A 315 -5.55 -4.50 -11.82
N PHE A 316 -5.06 -5.71 -12.11
CA PHE A 316 -4.54 -6.61 -11.08
C PHE A 316 -3.22 -6.13 -10.47
N GLN A 317 -2.29 -5.60 -11.27
CA GLN A 317 -1.04 -5.04 -10.75
C GLN A 317 -1.33 -3.90 -9.78
N ARG A 318 -2.20 -2.96 -10.18
CA ARG A 318 -2.52 -1.77 -9.37
C ARG A 318 -3.30 -2.13 -8.12
N ALA A 319 -4.21 -3.11 -8.20
CA ALA A 319 -4.87 -3.64 -7.00
C ALA A 319 -3.89 -4.34 -6.05
N ALA A 320 -2.92 -5.11 -6.58
CA ALA A 320 -1.90 -5.76 -5.75
C ALA A 320 -1.00 -4.74 -5.03
N PHE A 321 -0.68 -3.61 -5.66
CA PHE A 321 0.00 -2.49 -5.00
C PHE A 321 -0.85 -1.80 -3.95
N SER A 322 -2.15 -1.65 -4.22
CA SER A 322 -3.08 -0.97 -3.34
C SER A 322 -3.31 -1.77 -2.05
N ASN A 323 -3.80 -3.01 -2.16
CA ASN A 323 -4.17 -3.79 -0.97
C ASN A 323 -3.06 -4.71 -0.45
N GLU A 324 -1.99 -4.92 -1.21
CA GLU A 324 -0.85 -5.77 -0.86
C GLU A 324 -1.24 -7.22 -0.52
N ALA A 325 -2.34 -7.72 -1.09
CA ALA A 325 -2.77 -9.09 -0.90
C ALA A 325 -1.75 -10.06 -1.52
N GLY A 326 -1.25 -10.99 -0.71
CA GLY A 326 -0.26 -11.97 -1.15
C GLY A 326 1.19 -11.53 -0.95
N VAL A 327 1.44 -10.26 -0.60
CA VAL A 327 2.78 -9.73 -0.35
C VAL A 327 3.36 -10.22 0.98
N GLY A 328 2.52 -10.40 2.01
CA GLY A 328 2.96 -10.80 3.36
C GLY A 328 3.34 -9.64 4.30
N SER A 329 3.09 -8.38 3.93
CA SER A 329 3.33 -7.19 4.76
C SER A 329 2.32 -7.06 5.93
N ALA A 330 1.01 -7.08 5.65
CA ALA A 330 -0.05 -6.92 6.65
C ALA A 330 0.00 -7.91 7.84
N PRO A 331 0.36 -9.20 7.65
CA PRO A 331 0.58 -10.12 8.77
C PRO A 331 1.58 -9.62 9.81
N ILE A 332 2.48 -8.70 9.47
CA ILE A 332 3.44 -8.10 10.40
C ILE A 332 2.70 -7.23 11.43
N ALA A 333 1.79 -6.34 10.99
CA ALA A 333 0.93 -5.57 11.91
C ALA A 333 -0.05 -6.47 12.65
N HIS A 334 -0.75 -7.34 11.92
CA HIS A 334 -1.77 -8.23 12.50
C HIS A 334 -1.19 -9.21 13.53
N SER A 335 0.08 -9.60 13.39
CA SER A 335 0.73 -10.45 14.39
C SER A 335 0.79 -9.81 15.77
N ALA A 336 0.76 -8.49 15.90
CA ALA A 336 0.82 -7.79 17.18
C ALA A 336 -0.53 -7.75 17.95
N VAL A 337 -1.60 -8.31 17.40
CA VAL A 337 -2.94 -8.19 18.00
C VAL A 337 -3.10 -8.92 19.34
N LYS A 338 -4.00 -8.49 20.21
CA LYS A 338 -4.42 -9.24 21.40
C LYS A 338 -5.45 -10.31 21.02
N THR A 339 -5.01 -11.56 20.92
CA THR A 339 -5.89 -12.71 20.65
C THR A 339 -5.25 -14.05 21.02
N LYS A 340 -6.08 -15.04 21.32
CA LYS A 340 -5.68 -16.46 21.44
C LYS A 340 -6.09 -17.30 20.24
N HIS A 341 -6.80 -16.71 19.29
CA HIS A 341 -7.38 -17.42 18.15
C HIS A 341 -6.80 -16.87 16.85
N PRO A 342 -5.79 -17.51 16.25
CA PRO A 342 -5.11 -16.97 15.07
C PRO A 342 -6.04 -16.57 13.91
N VAL A 343 -7.07 -17.38 13.64
CA VAL A 343 -8.02 -17.10 12.55
C VAL A 343 -8.90 -15.88 12.80
N SER A 344 -8.95 -15.35 14.03
CA SER A 344 -9.61 -14.07 14.28
C SER A 344 -9.02 -12.94 13.44
N GLU A 345 -7.69 -12.90 13.29
CA GLU A 345 -7.06 -11.91 12.41
C GLU A 345 -7.24 -12.19 10.94
N GLY A 346 -7.37 -13.45 10.54
CA GLY A 346 -7.82 -13.77 9.19
C GLY A 346 -9.16 -13.09 8.89
N PHE A 347 -10.13 -13.18 9.80
CA PHE A 347 -11.43 -12.52 9.62
C PHE A 347 -11.35 -11.00 9.62
N VAL A 348 -10.54 -10.40 10.50
CA VAL A 348 -10.37 -8.95 10.56
C VAL A 348 -9.71 -8.43 9.28
N ALA A 349 -8.64 -9.09 8.81
CA ALA A 349 -7.90 -8.73 7.60
C ALA A 349 -8.71 -8.85 6.30
N LEU A 350 -9.85 -9.56 6.30
CA LEU A 350 -10.78 -9.54 5.16
C LEU A 350 -11.23 -8.11 4.82
N LEU A 351 -11.32 -7.23 5.82
CA LEU A 351 -11.81 -5.87 5.65
C LEU A 351 -10.79 -4.96 4.94
N GLU A 352 -9.50 -5.28 4.99
CA GLU A 352 -8.43 -4.48 4.38
C GLU A 352 -8.66 -4.29 2.87
N PRO A 353 -8.62 -5.34 2.00
CA PRO A 353 -8.80 -5.12 0.56
C PRO A 353 -10.17 -4.55 0.18
N PHE A 354 -11.18 -4.79 1.02
CA PHE A 354 -12.51 -4.23 0.80
C PHE A 354 -12.54 -2.70 0.99
N ILE A 355 -12.01 -2.22 2.12
CA ILE A 355 -11.92 -0.78 2.40
C ILE A 355 -11.01 -0.10 1.37
N ASP A 356 -9.84 -0.69 1.15
CA ASP A 356 -8.79 -0.16 0.31
C ASP A 356 -9.15 -0.12 -1.18
N THR A 357 -9.32 -1.28 -1.80
CA THR A 357 -9.46 -1.38 -3.25
C THR A 357 -10.92 -1.31 -3.69
N VAL A 358 -11.82 -2.01 -3.00
CA VAL A 358 -13.22 -2.11 -3.44
C VAL A 358 -13.98 -0.81 -3.17
N VAL A 359 -13.69 -0.11 -2.07
CA VAL A 359 -14.35 1.15 -1.72
C VAL A 359 -13.52 2.35 -2.16
N ILE A 360 -12.32 2.55 -1.60
CA ILE A 360 -11.56 3.79 -1.82
C ILE A 360 -11.10 3.90 -3.28
N CYS A 361 -10.44 2.89 -3.85
CA CYS A 361 -9.98 2.97 -5.24
C CYS A 361 -11.13 3.10 -6.25
N THR A 362 -12.26 2.42 -6.02
CA THR A 362 -13.46 2.57 -6.86
C THR A 362 -14.00 3.99 -6.81
N MET A 363 -14.05 4.61 -5.63
CA MET A 363 -14.52 5.99 -5.47
C MET A 363 -13.57 6.99 -6.15
N THR A 364 -12.25 6.78 -6.04
CA THR A 364 -11.25 7.55 -6.79
C THR A 364 -11.48 7.45 -8.29
N ALA A 365 -11.56 6.22 -8.80
CA ALA A 365 -11.74 5.96 -10.23
C ALA A 365 -13.04 6.55 -10.76
N LEU A 366 -14.16 6.34 -10.05
CA LEU A 366 -15.45 6.93 -10.42
C LEU A 366 -15.37 8.46 -10.44
N THR A 367 -14.70 9.07 -9.47
CA THR A 367 -14.52 10.52 -9.44
C THR A 367 -13.77 11.02 -10.67
N ILE A 368 -12.67 10.37 -11.06
CA ILE A 368 -11.88 10.74 -12.24
C ILE A 368 -12.69 10.55 -13.53
N VAL A 369 -13.33 9.40 -13.69
CA VAL A 369 -14.10 9.05 -14.90
C VAL A 369 -15.35 9.91 -15.06
N ILE A 370 -15.99 10.29 -13.95
CA ILE A 370 -17.17 11.18 -13.97
C ILE A 370 -16.78 12.64 -14.22
N ALA A 371 -15.68 13.09 -13.61
CA ALA A 371 -15.19 14.45 -13.78
C ALA A 371 -14.68 14.72 -15.20
N ASP A 372 -14.09 13.70 -15.84
CA ASP A 372 -13.55 13.73 -17.22
C ASP A 372 -12.85 15.05 -17.55
N SER A 373 -11.88 15.42 -16.70
CA SER A 373 -11.18 16.69 -16.86
C SER A 373 -10.39 16.73 -18.17
N ALA A 374 -10.24 17.92 -18.76
CA ALA A 374 -9.45 18.09 -19.99
C ALA A 374 -8.03 17.52 -19.85
N TYR A 375 -7.42 17.70 -18.67
CA TYR A 375 -6.13 17.11 -18.32
C TYR A 375 -6.17 15.57 -18.38
N TYR A 376 -7.18 14.92 -17.82
CA TYR A 376 -7.31 13.46 -17.87
C TYR A 376 -7.44 12.96 -19.31
N SER A 377 -8.27 13.60 -20.14
CA SER A 377 -8.46 13.21 -21.54
C SER A 377 -7.17 13.39 -22.35
N GLU A 378 -6.46 14.51 -22.18
CA GLU A 378 -5.17 14.78 -22.85
C GLU A 378 -4.10 13.76 -22.46
N GLN A 379 -3.95 13.46 -21.17
CA GLN A 379 -2.96 12.49 -20.71
C GLN A 379 -3.22 11.08 -21.24
N ARG A 380 -4.49 10.71 -21.44
CA ARG A 380 -4.83 9.42 -22.07
C ARG A 380 -4.38 9.36 -23.52
N GLU A 381 -4.49 10.44 -24.28
CA GLU A 381 -4.00 10.50 -25.66
C GLU A 381 -2.48 10.43 -25.73
N ILE A 382 -1.78 11.15 -24.83
CA ILE A 382 -0.32 11.11 -24.71
C ILE A 382 0.16 9.68 -24.45
N VAL A 383 -0.43 9.00 -23.45
CA VAL A 383 -0.04 7.63 -23.10
C VAL A 383 -0.38 6.64 -24.21
N ALA A 384 -1.53 6.79 -24.88
CA ALA A 384 -1.89 5.96 -26.03
C ALA A 384 -0.91 6.16 -27.21
N GLY A 385 -0.32 7.36 -27.34
CA GLY A 385 0.74 7.70 -28.28
C GLY A 385 2.15 7.22 -27.87
N GLY A 386 2.30 6.54 -26.73
CA GLY A 386 3.58 6.08 -26.19
C GLY A 386 4.33 7.10 -25.35
N GLY A 387 3.67 8.18 -24.95
CA GLY A 387 4.21 9.18 -24.01
C GLY A 387 4.26 8.69 -22.55
N PRO A 388 4.87 9.49 -21.66
CA PRO A 388 5.02 9.13 -20.26
C PRO A 388 3.67 9.06 -19.54
N THR A 389 3.58 8.22 -18.51
CA THR A 389 2.41 8.19 -17.62
C THR A 389 2.44 9.42 -16.70
N PRO A 390 1.34 10.17 -16.57
CA PRO A 390 1.31 11.34 -15.68
C PRO A 390 1.41 10.92 -14.21
N ASP A 391 1.75 11.89 -13.36
CA ASP A 391 1.55 11.72 -11.92
C ASP A 391 0.05 11.60 -11.63
N GLY A 392 -0.36 10.42 -11.17
CA GLY A 392 -1.77 10.13 -10.95
C GLY A 392 -2.38 10.94 -9.81
N VAL A 393 -1.58 11.49 -8.88
CA VAL A 393 -2.11 12.37 -7.83
C VAL A 393 -2.63 13.68 -8.46
N VAL A 394 -1.92 14.17 -9.49
CA VAL A 394 -2.30 15.36 -10.24
C VAL A 394 -3.56 15.08 -11.07
N VAL A 395 -3.65 13.93 -11.74
CA VAL A 395 -4.87 13.51 -12.46
C VAL A 395 -6.09 13.56 -11.53
N THR A 396 -5.92 13.04 -10.31
CA THR A 396 -6.98 13.07 -9.30
C THR A 396 -7.26 14.51 -8.85
N SER A 397 -6.23 15.30 -8.56
CA SER A 397 -6.37 16.70 -8.15
C SER A 397 -7.17 17.52 -9.16
N ARG A 398 -6.86 17.39 -10.46
CA ARG A 398 -7.57 18.05 -11.55
C ARG A 398 -9.02 17.58 -11.71
N ALA A 399 -9.31 16.31 -11.45
CA ALA A 399 -10.69 15.80 -11.42
C ALA A 399 -11.52 16.44 -10.29
N PHE A 400 -10.92 16.73 -9.13
CA PHE A 400 -11.60 17.40 -8.03
C PHE A 400 -11.80 18.90 -8.30
N GLU A 401 -10.85 19.52 -8.98
CA GLU A 401 -10.90 20.93 -9.37
C GLU A 401 -12.10 21.24 -10.30
N THR A 402 -12.53 20.29 -11.14
CA THR A 402 -13.69 20.49 -12.03
C THR A 402 -15.00 20.69 -11.26
N PHE A 403 -15.10 20.18 -10.04
CA PHE A 403 -16.28 20.35 -9.20
C PHE A 403 -16.22 21.66 -8.42
N LEU A 404 -15.11 21.91 -7.70
CA LEU A 404 -14.89 23.15 -6.97
C LEU A 404 -13.39 23.53 -6.96
N PRO A 405 -13.02 24.79 -7.23
CA PRO A 405 -11.63 25.23 -7.26
C PRO A 405 -10.84 25.01 -5.95
N GLN A 406 -11.53 24.94 -4.80
CA GLN A 406 -10.90 24.76 -3.50
C GLN A 406 -10.70 23.28 -3.11
N PHE A 407 -11.32 22.34 -3.83
CA PHE A 407 -11.23 20.91 -3.50
C PHE A 407 -9.80 20.32 -3.60
N PRO A 408 -8.92 20.78 -4.50
CA PRO A 408 -7.52 20.38 -4.48
C PRO A 408 -6.82 20.59 -3.13
N VAL A 409 -7.14 21.65 -2.39
CA VAL A 409 -6.57 21.90 -1.04
C VAL A 409 -7.06 20.85 -0.04
N ILE A 410 -8.34 20.49 -0.09
CA ILE A 410 -8.91 19.44 0.77
C ILE A 410 -8.27 18.08 0.42
N LEU A 411 -8.06 17.82 -0.87
CA LEU A 411 -7.34 16.64 -1.34
C LEU A 411 -5.89 16.63 -0.85
N ALA A 412 -5.17 17.75 -0.90
CA ALA A 412 -3.80 17.84 -0.41
C ALA A 412 -3.68 17.50 1.09
N ILE A 413 -4.64 17.97 1.90
CA ILE A 413 -4.72 17.60 3.32
C ILE A 413 -4.98 16.09 3.46
N ALA A 414 -5.93 15.54 2.70
CA ALA A 414 -6.22 14.11 2.74
C ALA A 414 -5.00 13.27 2.32
N VAL A 415 -4.34 13.64 1.22
CA VAL A 415 -3.12 13.00 0.70
C VAL A 415 -2.00 13.03 1.74
N ALA A 416 -1.76 14.17 2.39
CA ALA A 416 -0.76 14.27 3.45
C ALA A 416 -1.08 13.35 4.64
N LEU A 417 -2.35 13.23 5.03
CA LEU A 417 -2.77 12.30 6.08
C LEU A 417 -2.56 10.84 5.66
N PHE A 418 -2.95 10.48 4.43
CA PHE A 418 -2.74 9.13 3.87
C PHE A 418 -1.26 8.77 3.87
N ALA A 419 -0.43 9.59 3.23
CA ALA A 419 1.01 9.38 3.14
C ALA A 419 1.68 9.31 4.51
N PHE A 420 1.32 10.20 5.44
CA PHE A 420 1.82 10.16 6.82
C PHE A 420 1.47 8.84 7.51
N SER A 421 0.22 8.38 7.34
CA SER A 421 -0.26 7.11 7.92
C SER A 421 0.49 5.90 7.35
N THR A 422 0.79 5.93 6.05
CA THR A 422 1.56 4.91 5.35
C THR A 422 3.00 4.89 5.82
N LEU A 423 3.66 6.06 5.92
CA LEU A 423 5.02 6.23 6.42
C LEU A 423 5.21 5.62 7.81
N ILE A 424 4.32 5.93 8.77
CA ILE A 424 4.44 5.39 10.12
C ILE A 424 4.21 3.89 10.18
N THR A 425 3.29 3.33 9.39
CA THR A 425 3.07 1.87 9.34
C THR A 425 4.22 1.14 8.66
N TRP A 426 4.66 1.60 7.49
CA TRP A 426 5.75 0.98 6.76
C TRP A 426 7.07 1.05 7.53
N SER A 427 7.28 2.09 8.34
CA SER A 427 8.40 2.11 9.29
C SER A 427 8.42 0.86 10.18
N TYR A 428 7.27 0.37 10.64
CA TYR A 428 7.19 -0.82 11.49
C TYR A 428 7.45 -2.10 10.71
N TYR A 429 6.92 -2.22 9.50
CA TYR A 429 7.15 -3.38 8.63
C TYR A 429 8.63 -3.53 8.28
N THR A 430 9.24 -2.43 7.87
CA THR A 430 10.66 -2.33 7.53
C THR A 430 11.54 -2.52 8.77
N MET A 431 11.12 -2.03 9.95
CA MET A 431 11.84 -2.27 11.20
C MET A 431 11.89 -3.77 11.53
N LYS A 432 10.80 -4.51 11.32
CA LYS A 432 10.79 -5.97 11.55
C LYS A 432 11.73 -6.68 10.59
N ALA A 433 11.74 -6.31 9.31
CA ALA A 433 12.72 -6.80 8.35
C ALA A 433 14.17 -6.48 8.77
N TRP A 434 14.43 -5.24 9.18
CA TRP A 434 15.74 -4.80 9.68
C TRP A 434 16.19 -5.64 10.88
N THR A 435 15.30 -5.85 11.86
CA THR A 435 15.66 -6.61 13.06
C THR A 435 15.86 -8.10 12.80
N GLU A 436 15.28 -8.66 11.74
CA GLU A 436 15.55 -10.03 11.30
C GLU A 436 16.95 -10.13 10.66
N LEU A 437 17.39 -9.09 9.95
CA LEU A 437 18.71 -9.05 9.29
C LEU A 437 19.86 -8.70 10.26
N PHE A 438 19.65 -7.72 11.15
CA PHE A 438 20.70 -7.11 11.97
C PHE A 438 20.52 -7.34 13.48
N GLY A 439 19.48 -8.06 13.88
CA GLY A 439 19.18 -8.39 15.26
C GLY A 439 18.40 -7.31 16.02
N ARG A 440 17.82 -7.72 17.16
CA ARG A 440 16.85 -6.98 17.98
C ARG A 440 17.48 -6.29 19.18
N SER A 441 18.43 -5.39 18.93
CA SER A 441 18.97 -4.53 20.00
C SER A 441 18.34 -3.15 19.97
N LYS A 442 18.22 -2.49 21.14
CA LYS A 442 17.73 -1.10 21.23
C LYS A 442 18.53 -0.14 20.35
N ARG A 443 19.84 -0.38 20.20
CA ARG A 443 20.71 0.38 19.29
C ARG A 443 20.36 0.11 17.83
N SER A 444 20.16 -1.15 17.44
CA SER A 444 19.74 -1.53 16.09
C SER A 444 18.42 -0.87 15.68
N GLU A 445 17.41 -0.93 16.55
CA GLU A 445 16.11 -0.29 16.29
C GLU A 445 16.21 1.25 16.23
N ALA A 446 17.04 1.86 17.09
CA ALA A 446 17.26 3.30 17.06
C ALA A 446 17.96 3.74 15.76
N THR A 447 18.99 3.00 15.32
CA THR A 447 19.66 3.23 14.04
C THR A 447 18.66 3.14 12.89
N PHE A 448 17.82 2.11 12.87
CA PHE A 448 16.79 1.96 11.85
C PHE A 448 15.85 3.18 11.79
N LYS A 449 15.34 3.65 12.94
CA LYS A 449 14.42 4.80 13.00
C LYS A 449 15.06 6.08 12.44
N ILE A 450 16.35 6.30 12.72
CA ILE A 450 17.10 7.43 12.17
C ILE A 450 17.24 7.28 10.65
N VAL A 451 17.68 6.12 10.18
CA VAL A 451 17.83 5.83 8.74
C VAL A 451 16.50 6.01 8.01
N PHE A 452 15.39 5.53 8.57
CA PHE A 452 14.06 5.68 7.98
C PHE A 452 13.63 7.15 7.87
N CYS A 453 13.89 7.96 8.91
CA CYS A 453 13.62 9.40 8.85
C CYS A 453 14.49 10.12 7.81
N LEU A 454 15.75 9.69 7.63
CA LEU A 454 16.61 10.23 6.58
C LEU A 454 16.07 9.91 5.19
N PHE A 455 15.58 8.69 4.95
CA PHE A 455 14.92 8.35 3.69
C PHE A 455 13.69 9.22 3.41
N THR A 456 12.93 9.62 4.43
CA THR A 456 11.82 10.56 4.26
C THR A 456 12.27 11.93 3.75
N VAL A 457 13.40 12.44 4.27
CA VAL A 457 13.97 13.71 3.80
C VAL A 457 14.51 13.59 2.38
N VAL A 458 15.23 12.51 2.08
CA VAL A 458 15.76 12.27 0.73
C VAL A 458 14.63 12.13 -0.29
N GLY A 459 13.55 11.43 0.08
CA GLY A 459 12.38 11.21 -0.76
C GLY A 459 11.68 12.49 -1.21
N SER A 460 11.64 13.53 -0.38
CA SER A 460 10.98 14.79 -0.79
C SER A 460 11.78 15.60 -1.81
N VAL A 461 13.10 15.38 -1.90
CA VAL A 461 14.00 16.22 -2.72
C VAL A 461 14.31 15.60 -4.09
N MET A 462 14.26 14.28 -4.21
CA MET A 462 14.74 13.57 -5.39
C MET A 462 13.60 13.05 -6.26
N THR A 463 13.81 12.98 -7.57
CA THR A 463 12.89 12.32 -8.51
C THR A 463 13.39 10.90 -8.82
N PHE A 464 12.52 9.91 -8.74
CA PHE A 464 12.95 8.51 -8.58
C PHE A 464 12.25 7.53 -9.52
N THR A 465 11.97 7.91 -10.76
CA THR A 465 11.20 7.07 -11.69
C THR A 465 11.72 5.63 -11.79
N SER A 466 13.04 5.43 -11.89
CA SER A 466 13.65 4.09 -11.93
C SER A 466 13.66 3.37 -10.57
N VAL A 467 13.88 4.09 -9.48
CA VAL A 467 13.93 3.51 -8.13
C VAL A 467 12.54 3.01 -7.70
N LEU A 468 11.46 3.65 -8.19
CA LEU A 468 10.09 3.16 -7.98
C LEU A 468 9.83 1.83 -8.69
N THR A 469 10.26 1.68 -9.95
CA THR A 469 10.14 0.41 -10.69
C THR A 469 10.92 -0.72 -10.00
N PHE A 470 12.08 -0.38 -9.42
CA PHE A 470 12.85 -1.32 -8.60
C PHE A 470 12.12 -1.70 -7.30
N ALA A 471 11.56 -0.72 -6.59
CA ALA A 471 10.77 -0.96 -5.38
C ALA A 471 9.59 -1.89 -5.68
N ASP A 472 8.84 -1.57 -6.74
CA ASP A 472 7.72 -2.37 -7.24
C ASP A 472 8.12 -3.83 -7.45
N SER A 473 9.29 -4.06 -8.05
CA SER A 473 9.84 -5.40 -8.22
C SER A 473 10.11 -6.11 -6.88
N MET A 474 10.64 -5.39 -5.88
CA MET A 474 10.88 -5.94 -4.53
C MET A 474 9.59 -6.32 -3.79
N LEU A 475 8.51 -5.55 -3.97
CA LEU A 475 7.20 -5.92 -3.41
C LEU A 475 6.73 -7.27 -3.95
N PHE A 476 6.91 -7.50 -5.25
CA PHE A 476 6.52 -8.76 -5.88
C PHE A 476 7.46 -9.92 -5.57
N VAL A 477 8.75 -9.68 -5.32
CA VAL A 477 9.64 -10.71 -4.73
C VAL A 477 9.08 -11.20 -3.40
N CYS A 478 8.60 -10.29 -2.55
CA CYS A 478 7.92 -10.67 -1.30
C CYS A 478 6.72 -11.56 -1.58
N ALA A 479 5.88 -11.21 -2.57
CA ALA A 479 4.69 -11.97 -2.92
C ALA A 479 5.00 -13.40 -3.40
N ILE A 480 6.05 -13.58 -4.19
CA ILE A 480 6.49 -14.92 -4.64
C ILE A 480 6.79 -15.80 -3.43
N VAL A 481 7.67 -15.33 -2.55
CA VAL A 481 8.14 -16.10 -1.38
C VAL A 481 7.00 -16.36 -0.40
N ASN A 482 6.20 -15.34 -0.12
CA ASN A 482 5.12 -15.41 0.85
C ASN A 482 3.98 -16.34 0.42
N LEU A 483 3.53 -16.25 -0.84
CA LEU A 483 2.43 -17.10 -1.33
C LEU A 483 2.82 -18.58 -1.34
N LEU A 484 4.06 -18.92 -1.66
CA LEU A 484 4.55 -20.31 -1.57
C LEU A 484 4.39 -20.85 -0.14
N ALA A 485 4.74 -20.06 0.87
CA ALA A 485 4.54 -20.43 2.27
C ALA A 485 3.06 -20.61 2.62
N CYS A 486 2.21 -19.67 2.16
CA CYS A 486 0.76 -19.72 2.37
C CYS A 486 0.14 -20.99 1.76
N TYR A 487 0.58 -21.41 0.57
CA TYR A 487 0.14 -22.67 -0.03
C TYR A 487 0.53 -23.89 0.79
N ILE A 488 1.79 -23.96 1.25
CA ILE A 488 2.28 -25.08 2.07
C ILE A 488 1.51 -25.17 3.39
N LEU A 489 1.23 -24.02 4.02
CA LEU A 489 0.58 -23.94 5.33
C LEU A 489 -0.95 -23.82 5.26
N LEU A 490 -1.54 -23.88 4.07
CA LEU A 490 -2.98 -23.78 3.85
C LEU A 490 -3.82 -24.74 4.72
N PRO A 491 -3.42 -26.02 4.93
CA PRO A 491 -4.15 -26.92 5.83
C PRO A 491 -4.21 -26.44 7.28
N LYS A 492 -3.17 -25.73 7.73
CA LYS A 492 -3.08 -25.21 9.10
C LYS A 492 -4.05 -24.06 9.33
N VAL A 493 -4.31 -23.23 8.31
CA VAL A 493 -5.35 -22.20 8.36
C VAL A 493 -6.75 -22.82 8.43
N ARG A 494 -6.99 -23.92 7.68
CA ARG A 494 -8.27 -24.65 7.74
C ARG A 494 -8.53 -25.28 9.10
N GLU A 495 -7.48 -25.79 9.75
CA GLU A 495 -7.53 -26.33 11.11
C GLU A 495 -7.97 -25.24 12.11
N GLU A 496 -7.32 -24.06 12.07
CA GLU A 496 -7.70 -22.91 12.91
C GLU A 496 -9.14 -22.46 12.66
N LEU A 497 -9.55 -22.36 11.39
CA LEU A 497 -10.91 -21.98 11.03
C LEU A 497 -11.95 -22.97 11.56
N ARG A 498 -11.66 -24.28 11.47
CA ARG A 498 -12.55 -25.32 12.00
C ARG A 498 -12.64 -25.22 13.52
N SER A 499 -11.49 -25.13 14.20
CA SER A 499 -11.40 -25.00 15.66
C SER A 499 -12.19 -23.78 16.16
N PHE A 500 -12.03 -22.63 15.53
CA PHE A 500 -12.75 -21.41 15.91
C PHE A 500 -14.27 -21.52 15.71
N ARG A 501 -14.72 -22.09 14.58
CA ARG A 501 -16.15 -22.30 14.32
C ARG A 501 -16.77 -23.31 15.29
N GLU A 502 -16.06 -24.40 15.57
CA GLU A 502 -16.43 -25.40 16.57
C GLU A 502 -16.57 -24.74 17.95
N GLY A 503 -15.56 -23.99 18.38
CA GLY A 503 -15.54 -23.28 19.66
C GLY A 503 -16.67 -22.26 19.79
N ARG A 504 -17.01 -21.54 18.73
CA ARG A 504 -18.18 -20.64 18.71
C ARG A 504 -19.50 -21.40 18.81
N ARG A 505 -19.61 -22.55 18.15
CA ARG A 505 -20.83 -23.38 18.16
C ARG A 505 -21.06 -24.06 19.51
N THR A 506 -20.01 -24.58 20.14
CA THR A 506 -20.07 -25.25 21.45
C THR A 506 -20.15 -24.25 22.62
N GLY A 507 -19.91 -22.97 22.36
CA GLY A 507 -19.82 -21.94 23.40
C GLY A 507 -18.52 -21.99 24.19
N ALA A 508 -17.48 -22.66 23.71
CA ALA A 508 -16.13 -22.55 24.29
C ALA A 508 -15.50 -21.18 24.01
N ILE A 509 -15.82 -20.57 22.87
CA ILE A 509 -15.47 -19.18 22.52
C ILE A 509 -16.73 -18.34 22.67
N LYS A 510 -16.86 -17.66 23.81
CA LYS A 510 -17.99 -16.76 24.11
C LYS A 510 -17.59 -15.32 23.90
N GLU A 511 -18.59 -14.46 23.75
CA GLU A 511 -18.36 -13.02 23.87
C GLU A 511 -17.80 -12.72 25.27
N VAL A 512 -16.77 -11.88 25.28
CA VAL A 512 -16.10 -11.39 26.47
C VAL A 512 -16.96 -10.27 27.08
N PRO A 513 -17.11 -10.22 28.43
CA PRO A 513 -17.79 -9.10 29.11
C PRO A 513 -17.16 -7.75 28.72
N VAL A 514 -17.96 -6.69 28.62
CA VAL A 514 -17.52 -5.40 28.04
C VAL A 514 -16.31 -4.82 28.79
N GLU A 515 -16.31 -4.94 30.11
CA GLU A 515 -15.28 -4.54 31.05
C GLU A 515 -13.95 -5.30 30.90
N GLU A 516 -13.97 -6.50 30.31
CA GLU A 516 -12.78 -7.33 30.08
C GLU A 516 -12.23 -7.18 28.65
N ARG A 517 -12.98 -6.55 27.73
CA ARG A 517 -12.62 -6.48 26.32
C ARG A 517 -11.35 -5.66 26.12
N ALA A 518 -10.54 -6.09 25.15
CA ALA A 518 -9.48 -5.26 24.61
C ALA A 518 -10.11 -4.13 23.77
N THR A 519 -10.48 -3.01 24.39
CA THR A 519 -11.07 -1.84 23.72
C THR A 519 -10.05 -0.74 23.47
N THR A 520 -10.34 0.11 22.50
CA THR A 520 -9.53 1.26 22.08
C THR A 520 -9.88 2.53 22.85
#